data_AF-A0A820XY67-F1
#
_entry.id   AF-A0A820XY67-F1
#
_cell.length_a   1.000
_cell.length_b   1.000
_cell.length_c   1.000
_cell.angle_alpha   90.00
_cell.angle_beta   90.00
_cell.angle_gamma   90.00
#
_symmetry.space_group_name_H-M   'P 1'
#
loop_
_entity.id
_entity.type
_entity.pdbx_description
1 polymer ?
#
loop_
_entity_poly.entity_id
_entity_poly.type
_entity_poly.pdbx_seq_one_letter_code
_entity_poly.pdbx_strand_id
1 'polypeptide(L)'
;MNRPFFFVFILISIVICDEANRLYVNDKLVRVEPLTDEHIKYLQDLEMNSSLDFWTEITRPNKPVDIHINANEFGQYVSEFDQYSIPFNVVVDDLQTIIDIERQQIERDDFMRQIESRWLGQTKIDIVGKYVSYNDIVTYMQEKANNDPTHIQVRDMGNSHEGQSMKLISIQYNPSSTRNIWIDCGIHAREWITPAMCVWMIDNLIEDYNNNNPTIRDLLNYWTVYIAPVLNPDGYEFSRSKTRLWRKNRRNNNFLNCYGVDLNRNYPRKWMEGGASNSPCSETYGGSSAQSEIETKNVINFLTSKIGSWDMYMSFHSYGQLWLTPYGYSNNDPPNYQQHVSAAQAGANAIKGVNSKRTYEIGGIADVLYIATGSTVDWAYDDLKIPYSYTIELPPSRTESSVGFVLPPDQAPGVCHETYVGMKAFLVEVKKGVTGASTG
;
A
#
# COMPACT_ATOMS: atom_id res chain seq x y z
N MET A 1 -43.16 -56.44 20.14
CA MET A 1 -42.82 -55.89 18.81
C MET A 1 -42.20 -54.52 19.00
N ASN A 2 -40.87 -54.46 19.14
CA ASN A 2 -40.12 -53.21 19.29
C ASN A 2 -39.41 -52.93 17.95
N ARG A 3 -39.80 -51.85 17.27
CA ARG A 3 -39.14 -51.37 16.06
C ARG A 3 -37.98 -50.44 16.45
N PRO A 4 -36.74 -50.65 15.96
CA PRO A 4 -35.66 -49.72 16.21
C PRO A 4 -35.79 -48.50 15.29
N PHE A 5 -35.69 -47.30 15.87
CA PHE A 5 -35.54 -46.05 15.14
C PHE A 5 -34.12 -45.96 14.59
N PHE A 6 -33.98 -45.97 13.26
CA PHE A 6 -32.74 -45.64 12.58
C PHE A 6 -32.60 -44.11 12.52
N PHE A 7 -31.63 -43.56 13.24
CA PHE A 7 -31.19 -42.18 13.02
C PHE A 7 -30.27 -42.16 11.80
N VAL A 8 -30.76 -41.54 10.72
CA VAL A 8 -29.96 -41.23 9.53
C VAL A 8 -29.18 -39.95 9.83
N PHE A 9 -27.87 -40.08 10.08
CA PHE A 9 -26.96 -38.94 10.08
C PHE A 9 -26.73 -38.51 8.62
N ILE A 10 -27.35 -37.40 8.22
CA ILE A 10 -27.00 -36.71 6.97
C ILE A 10 -25.72 -35.94 7.25
N LEU A 11 -24.59 -36.50 6.80
CA LEU A 11 -23.33 -35.77 6.66
C LEU A 11 -23.53 -34.72 5.55
N ILE A 12 -23.80 -33.48 5.95
CA ILE A 12 -23.68 -32.33 5.06
C ILE A 12 -22.18 -32.06 4.91
N SER A 13 -21.59 -32.59 3.85
CA SER A 13 -20.27 -32.17 3.40
C SER A 13 -20.39 -30.74 2.90
N ILE A 14 -19.96 -29.77 3.73
CA ILE A 14 -19.67 -28.42 3.30
C ILE A 14 -18.48 -28.53 2.37
N VAL A 15 -18.74 -28.58 1.06
CA VAL A 15 -17.70 -28.37 0.05
C VAL A 15 -17.37 -26.88 0.11
N ILE A 16 -16.35 -26.53 0.88
CA ILE A 16 -15.69 -25.23 0.74
C ILE A 16 -15.01 -25.33 -0.63
N CYS A 17 -15.62 -24.70 -1.64
CA CYS A 17 -14.99 -24.51 -2.93
C CYS A 17 -13.86 -23.50 -2.71
N ASP A 18 -12.68 -23.99 -2.38
CA ASP A 18 -11.49 -23.16 -2.25
C ASP A 18 -11.16 -22.60 -3.63
N GLU A 19 -11.10 -21.27 -3.75
CA GLU A 19 -10.81 -20.60 -5.02
C GLU A 19 -9.42 -21.07 -5.48
N ALA A 20 -9.31 -21.54 -6.72
CA ALA A 20 -8.03 -22.00 -7.25
C ALA A 20 -7.09 -20.80 -7.44
N ASN A 21 -5.78 -21.01 -7.30
CA ASN A 21 -4.80 -19.96 -7.51
C ASN A 21 -4.90 -19.44 -8.95
N ARG A 22 -4.99 -18.12 -9.12
CA ARG A 22 -4.96 -17.49 -10.45
C ARG A 22 -3.54 -17.63 -11.00
N LEU A 23 -3.44 -18.25 -12.17
CA LEU A 23 -2.23 -18.29 -12.97
C LEU A 23 -2.21 -17.13 -13.96
N TYR A 24 -1.01 -16.69 -14.32
CA TYR A 24 -0.71 -15.58 -15.25
C TYR A 24 0.13 -16.08 -16.43
N VAL A 25 -0.05 -17.35 -16.81
CA VAL A 25 0.78 -18.02 -17.83
C VAL A 25 0.64 -17.30 -19.17
N ASN A 26 1.75 -16.74 -19.66
CA ASN A 26 1.85 -15.90 -20.85
C ASN A 26 1.09 -14.57 -20.77
N ASP A 27 0.58 -14.18 -19.61
CA ASP A 27 0.08 -12.82 -19.40
C ASP A 27 1.26 -11.86 -19.49
N LYS A 28 1.00 -10.66 -20.03
CA LYS A 28 2.05 -9.70 -20.34
C LYS A 28 1.85 -8.41 -19.56
N LEU A 29 2.97 -7.80 -19.17
CA LEU A 29 2.99 -6.40 -18.80
C LEU A 29 3.41 -5.60 -20.02
N VAL A 30 2.49 -4.80 -20.53
CA VAL A 30 2.70 -3.94 -21.70
C VAL A 30 2.80 -2.50 -21.23
N ARG A 31 3.81 -1.80 -21.72
CA ARG A 31 3.94 -0.36 -21.54
C ARG A 31 3.52 0.35 -22.80
N VAL A 32 2.56 1.26 -22.68
CA VAL A 32 2.14 2.14 -23.75
C VAL A 32 2.65 3.56 -23.48
N GLU A 33 3.04 4.27 -24.54
CA GLU A 33 3.55 5.64 -24.48
C GLU A 33 2.56 6.59 -25.17
N PRO A 34 1.57 7.13 -24.45
CA PRO A 34 0.64 8.08 -25.04
C PRO A 34 1.38 9.36 -25.46
N LEU A 35 1.27 9.76 -26.73
CA LEU A 35 1.97 10.95 -27.26
C LEU A 35 1.05 12.15 -27.44
N THR A 36 -0.27 11.95 -27.39
CA THR A 36 -1.28 12.97 -27.64
C THR A 36 -2.42 12.89 -26.62
N ASP A 37 -3.19 13.96 -26.48
CA ASP A 37 -4.39 13.96 -25.62
C ASP A 37 -5.46 12.98 -26.13
N GLU A 38 -5.46 12.65 -27.43
CA GLU A 38 -6.33 11.63 -28.00
C GLU A 38 -5.94 10.23 -27.52
N HIS A 39 -4.63 9.92 -27.42
CA HIS A 39 -4.17 8.66 -26.82
C HIS A 39 -4.58 8.59 -25.35
N ILE A 40 -4.43 9.70 -24.60
CA ILE A 40 -4.84 9.78 -23.20
C ILE A 40 -6.33 9.48 -23.05
N LYS A 41 -7.18 10.14 -23.84
CA LYS A 41 -8.62 9.92 -23.81
C LYS A 41 -9.00 8.48 -24.15
N TYR A 42 -8.36 7.92 -25.18
CA TYR A 42 -8.57 6.53 -25.56
C TYR A 42 -8.24 5.56 -24.41
N LEU A 43 -7.08 5.72 -23.77
CA LEU A 43 -6.68 4.87 -22.65
C LEU A 43 -7.62 5.04 -21.45
N GLN A 44 -8.10 6.25 -21.17
CA GLN A 44 -9.08 6.51 -20.10
C GLN A 44 -10.43 5.83 -20.40
N ASP A 45 -10.90 5.93 -21.64
CA ASP A 45 -12.11 5.22 -22.08
C ASP A 45 -11.92 3.69 -21.96
N LEU A 46 -10.72 3.19 -22.25
CA LEU A 46 -10.37 1.79 -22.12
C LEU A 46 -10.35 1.33 -20.65
N GLU A 47 -9.77 2.10 -19.74
CA GLU A 47 -9.76 1.83 -18.29
C GLU A 47 -11.18 1.79 -17.71
N MET A 48 -12.08 2.64 -18.20
CA MET A 48 -13.47 2.69 -17.71
C MET A 48 -14.34 1.56 -18.28
N ASN A 49 -14.09 1.12 -19.51
CA ASN A 49 -15.02 0.25 -20.25
C ASN A 49 -14.51 -1.17 -20.51
N SER A 50 -13.28 -1.50 -20.12
CA SER A 50 -12.71 -2.84 -20.24
C SER A 50 -12.44 -3.49 -18.88
N SER A 51 -12.01 -4.76 -18.91
CA SER A 51 -11.51 -5.49 -17.75
C SER A 51 -9.99 -5.48 -17.63
N LEU A 52 -9.30 -4.58 -18.35
CA LEU A 52 -7.85 -4.46 -18.28
C LEU A 52 -7.40 -3.96 -16.91
N ASP A 53 -6.28 -4.51 -16.43
CA ASP A 53 -5.66 -4.09 -15.18
C ASP A 53 -4.56 -3.06 -15.47
N PHE A 54 -4.89 -1.78 -15.26
CA PHE A 54 -3.95 -0.69 -15.37
C PHE A 54 -3.08 -0.64 -14.10
N TRP A 55 -1.78 -0.81 -14.29
CA TRP A 55 -0.80 -0.83 -13.19
C TRP A 55 -0.32 0.56 -12.82
N THR A 56 -0.34 1.49 -13.77
CA THR A 56 -0.02 2.90 -13.54
C THR A 56 -1.07 3.81 -14.13
N GLU A 57 -1.16 4.99 -13.57
CA GLU A 57 -2.12 6.03 -13.91
C GLU A 57 -1.96 6.59 -15.33
N ILE A 58 -3.09 6.89 -15.97
CA ILE A 58 -3.14 7.60 -17.26
C ILE A 58 -3.21 9.10 -16.97
N THR A 59 -2.09 9.81 -17.20
CA THR A 59 -1.92 11.20 -16.73
C THR A 59 -1.89 12.20 -17.88
N ARG A 60 -0.76 12.29 -18.59
CA ARG A 60 -0.48 13.27 -19.65
C ARG A 60 0.38 12.66 -20.74
N PRO A 61 0.44 13.27 -21.94
CA PRO A 61 1.34 12.82 -22.99
C PRO A 61 2.79 12.67 -22.51
N ASN A 62 3.49 11.66 -23.04
CA ASN A 62 4.86 11.26 -22.72
C ASN A 62 5.07 10.69 -21.31
N LYS A 63 3.99 10.38 -20.57
CA LYS A 63 4.08 9.56 -19.36
C LYS A 63 3.65 8.13 -19.68
N PRO A 64 4.53 7.12 -19.48
CA PRO A 64 4.21 5.75 -19.82
C PRO A 64 3.11 5.20 -18.91
N VAL A 65 2.28 4.32 -19.49
CA VAL A 65 1.21 3.59 -18.81
C VAL A 65 1.48 2.10 -18.92
N ASP A 66 1.61 1.44 -17.77
CA ASP A 66 1.78 -0.01 -17.66
C ASP A 66 0.39 -0.68 -17.54
N ILE A 67 0.15 -1.70 -18.37
CA ILE A 67 -1.11 -2.43 -18.47
C ILE A 67 -0.81 -3.93 -18.41
N HIS A 68 -1.41 -4.64 -17.47
CA HIS A 68 -1.44 -6.10 -17.49
C HIS A 68 -2.51 -6.56 -18.47
N ILE A 69 -2.10 -7.36 -19.45
CA ILE A 69 -2.96 -7.91 -20.48
C ILE A 69 -2.92 -9.44 -20.41
N ASN A 70 -4.10 -10.06 -20.35
CA ASN A 70 -4.20 -11.52 -20.34
C ASN A 70 -3.70 -12.10 -21.68
N ALA A 71 -3.09 -13.28 -21.63
CA ALA A 71 -2.50 -13.93 -22.82
C ALA A 71 -3.45 -14.03 -24.02
N ASN A 72 -4.73 -14.33 -23.77
CA ASN A 72 -5.76 -14.52 -24.79
C ASN A 72 -6.24 -13.20 -25.42
N GLU A 73 -6.01 -12.06 -24.76
CA GLU A 73 -6.45 -10.73 -25.19
C GLU A 73 -5.31 -9.91 -25.81
N PHE A 74 -4.05 -10.34 -25.62
CA PHE A 74 -2.87 -9.61 -26.07
C PHE A 74 -2.91 -9.24 -27.55
N GLY A 75 -3.25 -10.18 -28.43
CA GLY A 75 -3.31 -9.92 -29.88
C GLY A 75 -4.37 -8.87 -30.27
N GLN A 76 -5.48 -8.81 -29.54
CA GLN A 76 -6.53 -7.80 -29.76
C GLN A 76 -5.99 -6.41 -29.42
N TYR A 77 -5.47 -6.22 -28.20
CA TYR A 77 -5.03 -4.90 -27.75
C TYR A 77 -3.78 -4.39 -28.48
N VAL A 78 -2.88 -5.28 -28.90
CA VAL A 78 -1.77 -4.90 -29.82
C VAL A 78 -2.32 -4.32 -31.11
N SER A 79 -3.31 -4.97 -31.73
CA SER A 79 -3.93 -4.49 -32.96
C SER A 79 -4.63 -3.14 -32.76
N GLU A 80 -5.27 -2.94 -31.60
CA GLU A 80 -5.87 -1.66 -31.24
C GLU A 80 -4.80 -0.55 -31.05
N PHE A 81 -3.72 -0.81 -30.30
CA PHE A 81 -2.65 0.17 -30.11
C PHE A 81 -1.98 0.56 -31.45
N ASP A 82 -1.75 -0.41 -32.34
CA ASP A 82 -1.24 -0.14 -33.69
C ASP A 82 -2.22 0.71 -34.51
N GLN A 83 -3.53 0.42 -34.44
CA GLN A 83 -4.57 1.18 -35.14
C GLN A 83 -4.61 2.65 -34.68
N TYR A 84 -4.48 2.90 -33.39
CA TYR A 84 -4.42 4.26 -32.82
C TYR A 84 -3.02 4.89 -32.88
N SER A 85 -2.02 4.18 -33.46
CA SER A 85 -0.63 4.64 -33.52
C SER A 85 -0.05 5.00 -32.14
N ILE A 86 -0.41 4.23 -31.11
CA ILE A 86 0.09 4.37 -29.75
C ILE A 86 1.36 3.50 -29.64
N PRO A 87 2.56 4.09 -29.46
CA PRO A 87 3.77 3.31 -29.23
C PRO A 87 3.64 2.44 -27.99
N PHE A 88 4.13 1.20 -28.05
CA PHE A 88 4.14 0.29 -26.92
C PHE A 88 5.33 -0.67 -26.96
N ASN A 89 5.68 -1.23 -25.81
CA ASN A 89 6.64 -2.32 -25.68
C ASN A 89 6.18 -3.34 -24.63
N VAL A 90 6.56 -4.61 -24.82
CA VAL A 90 6.36 -5.65 -23.82
C VAL A 90 7.47 -5.55 -22.79
N VAL A 91 7.12 -5.23 -21.54
CA VAL A 91 8.05 -5.10 -20.41
C VAL A 91 8.31 -6.46 -19.76
N VAL A 92 7.24 -7.25 -19.60
CA VAL A 92 7.31 -8.63 -19.11
C VAL A 92 6.54 -9.51 -20.08
N ASP A 93 7.23 -10.49 -20.66
CA ASP A 93 6.67 -11.38 -21.68
C ASP A 93 5.85 -12.55 -21.09
N ASP A 94 6.19 -12.96 -19.87
CA ASP A 94 5.44 -13.96 -19.10
C ASP A 94 5.45 -13.59 -17.61
N LEU A 95 4.32 -13.05 -17.15
CA LEU A 95 4.12 -12.67 -15.74
C LEU A 95 4.19 -13.89 -14.81
N GLN A 96 3.79 -15.08 -15.26
CA GLN A 96 3.89 -16.28 -14.42
C GLN A 96 5.34 -16.57 -14.04
N THR A 97 6.27 -16.47 -14.99
CA THR A 97 7.69 -16.73 -14.73
C THR A 97 8.24 -15.83 -13.61
N ILE A 98 7.95 -14.53 -13.63
CA ILE A 98 8.48 -13.62 -12.59
C ILE A 98 7.80 -13.84 -11.23
N ILE A 99 6.51 -14.21 -11.23
CA ILE A 99 5.78 -14.55 -10.01
C ILE A 99 6.32 -15.86 -9.42
N ASP A 100 6.61 -16.87 -10.25
CA ASP A 100 7.20 -18.13 -9.80
C ASP A 100 8.58 -17.93 -9.17
N ILE A 101 9.41 -17.06 -9.76
CA ILE A 101 10.72 -16.69 -9.19
C ILE A 101 10.54 -16.01 -7.82
N GLU A 102 9.63 -15.05 -7.70
CA GLU A 102 9.29 -14.40 -6.42
C GLU A 102 8.86 -15.45 -5.37
N ARG A 103 7.96 -16.36 -5.73
CA ARG A 103 7.46 -17.42 -4.84
C ARG A 103 8.56 -18.35 -4.37
N GLN A 104 9.41 -18.82 -5.29
CA GLN A 104 10.53 -19.70 -4.97
C GLN A 104 11.55 -19.02 -4.04
N GLN A 105 11.75 -17.71 -4.18
CA GLN A 105 12.62 -16.95 -3.27
C GLN A 105 11.98 -16.85 -1.88
N ILE A 106 10.71 -16.48 -1.78
CA ILE A 106 9.99 -16.40 -0.49
C ILE A 106 9.99 -17.75 0.23
N GLU A 107 9.67 -18.84 -0.48
CA GLU A 107 9.65 -20.19 0.10
C GLU A 107 11.03 -20.62 0.61
N ARG A 108 12.09 -20.28 -0.12
CA ARG A 108 13.47 -20.53 0.31
C ARG A 108 13.82 -19.74 1.56
N ASP A 109 13.47 -18.47 1.60
CA ASP A 109 13.74 -17.59 2.75
C ASP A 109 12.97 -18.04 3.99
N ASP A 110 11.71 -18.43 3.82
CA ASP A 110 10.86 -18.99 4.87
C ASP A 110 11.42 -20.31 5.41
N PHE A 111 11.89 -21.20 4.53
CA PHE A 111 12.53 -22.45 4.91
C PHE A 111 13.81 -22.20 5.73
N MET A 112 14.68 -21.30 5.25
CA MET A 112 15.92 -20.95 5.96
C MET A 112 15.64 -20.33 7.33
N ARG A 113 14.65 -19.44 7.42
CA ARG A 113 14.22 -18.81 8.67
C ARG A 113 13.70 -19.82 9.69
N GLN A 114 12.93 -20.81 9.25
CA GLN A 114 12.47 -21.90 10.12
C GLN A 114 13.62 -22.79 10.62
N ILE A 115 14.64 -23.02 9.79
CA ILE A 115 15.86 -23.72 10.17
C ILE A 115 16.59 -22.91 11.24
N GLU A 116 16.91 -21.64 10.97
CA GLU A 116 17.66 -20.79 11.90
C GLU A 116 17.02 -20.69 13.28
N SER A 117 15.69 -20.50 13.33
CA SER A 117 14.94 -20.48 14.60
C SER A 117 15.10 -21.77 15.40
N ARG A 118 15.09 -22.94 14.74
CA ARG A 118 15.29 -24.24 15.39
C ARG A 118 16.73 -24.45 15.87
N TRP A 119 17.72 -24.03 15.08
CA TRP A 119 19.14 -24.25 15.41
C TRP A 119 19.67 -23.28 16.48
N LEU A 120 19.27 -22.01 16.43
CA LEU A 120 19.76 -20.97 17.34
C LEU A 120 18.98 -20.93 18.66
N GLY A 121 17.88 -21.68 18.77
CA GLY A 121 16.96 -21.58 19.90
C GLY A 121 16.38 -20.17 20.08
N GLN A 122 16.48 -19.33 19.04
CA GLN A 122 16.00 -17.97 19.04
C GLN A 122 14.52 -17.94 18.63
N THR A 123 13.73 -17.29 19.46
CA THR A 123 12.33 -16.94 19.20
C THR A 123 12.19 -15.68 18.34
N LYS A 124 13.29 -15.02 17.96
CA LYS A 124 13.25 -13.77 17.18
C LYS A 124 12.78 -14.08 15.75
N ILE A 125 11.59 -13.61 15.41
CA ILE A 125 11.04 -13.72 14.05
C ILE A 125 11.73 -12.65 13.20
N ASP A 126 12.79 -12.99 12.46
CA ASP A 126 13.42 -12.03 11.55
C ASP A 126 12.65 -11.95 10.22
N ILE A 127 11.75 -10.96 10.15
CA ILE A 127 10.92 -10.67 8.97
C ILE A 127 11.21 -9.30 8.34
N VAL A 128 12.27 -8.64 8.82
CA VAL A 128 12.59 -7.26 8.45
C VAL A 128 12.97 -7.20 6.98
N GLY A 129 12.20 -6.45 6.18
CA GLY A 129 12.42 -6.33 4.74
C GLY A 129 12.03 -7.56 3.92
N LYS A 130 11.19 -8.46 4.45
CA LYS A 130 10.74 -9.70 3.78
C LYS A 130 9.24 -9.66 3.48
N TYR A 131 8.80 -10.42 2.48
CA TYR A 131 7.38 -10.59 2.15
C TYR A 131 6.78 -11.76 2.94
N VAL A 132 6.08 -11.44 4.03
CA VAL A 132 5.61 -12.44 5.02
C VAL A 132 4.10 -12.37 5.24
N SER A 133 3.52 -13.36 5.92
CA SER A 133 2.08 -13.36 6.16
C SER A 133 1.68 -12.21 7.08
N TYR A 134 0.43 -11.76 6.99
CA TYR A 134 -0.16 -10.81 7.94
C TYR A 134 -0.02 -11.34 9.38
N ASN A 135 -0.21 -12.64 9.58
CA ASN A 135 -0.04 -13.26 10.90
C ASN A 135 1.41 -13.18 11.41
N ASP A 136 2.42 -13.36 10.55
CA ASP A 136 3.83 -13.18 10.90
C ASP A 136 4.10 -11.72 11.30
N ILE A 137 3.54 -10.75 10.56
CA ILE A 137 3.65 -9.31 10.87
C ILE A 137 3.02 -9.00 12.24
N VAL A 138 1.82 -9.50 12.51
CA VAL A 138 1.13 -9.32 13.79
C VAL A 138 1.93 -9.95 14.94
N THR A 139 2.44 -11.17 14.73
CA THR A 139 3.25 -11.88 15.73
C THR A 139 4.52 -11.09 16.03
N TYR A 140 5.18 -10.54 15.01
CA TYR A 140 6.36 -9.71 15.16
C TYR A 140 6.07 -8.39 15.91
N MET A 141 4.97 -7.70 15.60
CA MET A 141 4.55 -6.52 16.37
C MET A 141 4.30 -6.87 17.84
N GLN A 142 3.70 -8.03 18.11
CA GLN A 142 3.46 -8.50 19.47
C GLN A 142 4.76 -8.85 20.20
N GLU A 143 5.75 -9.43 19.51
CA GLU A 143 7.09 -9.66 20.04
C GLU A 143 7.74 -8.33 20.46
N LYS A 144 7.70 -7.31 19.60
CA LYS A 144 8.24 -5.97 19.91
C LYS A 144 7.54 -5.33 21.12
N ALA A 145 6.22 -5.41 21.19
CA ALA A 145 5.46 -4.92 22.34
C ALA A 145 5.76 -5.69 23.64
N ASN A 146 5.96 -7.01 23.58
CA ASN A 146 6.31 -7.81 24.76
C ASN A 146 7.72 -7.51 25.27
N ASN A 147 8.64 -7.12 24.38
CA ASN A 147 10.02 -6.76 24.74
C ASN A 147 10.12 -5.38 25.42
N ASP A 148 9.23 -4.44 25.09
CA ASP A 148 9.12 -3.13 25.74
C ASP A 148 7.66 -2.70 25.95
N PRO A 149 6.94 -3.34 26.88
CA PRO A 149 5.50 -3.11 27.06
C PRO A 149 5.19 -1.74 27.67
N THR A 150 6.21 -1.02 28.15
CA THR A 150 6.03 0.33 28.71
C THR A 150 5.85 1.36 27.60
N HIS A 151 6.59 1.22 26.49
CA HIS A 151 6.61 2.20 25.41
C HIS A 151 5.94 1.70 24.13
N ILE A 152 5.79 0.38 23.96
CA ILE A 152 5.32 -0.22 22.71
C ILE A 152 4.06 -1.03 22.96
N GLN A 153 3.02 -0.77 22.17
CA GLN A 153 1.73 -1.46 22.28
C GLN A 153 1.18 -1.84 20.91
N VAL A 154 0.66 -3.07 20.79
CA VAL A 154 -0.19 -3.45 19.67
C VAL A 154 -1.62 -3.05 19.98
N ARG A 155 -2.28 -2.34 19.06
CA ARG A 155 -3.66 -1.88 19.20
C ARG A 155 -4.54 -2.49 18.13
N ASP A 156 -5.81 -2.68 18.49
CA ASP A 156 -6.87 -3.17 17.61
C ASP A 156 -7.68 -1.99 17.06
N MET A 157 -7.98 -2.01 15.77
CA MET A 157 -8.83 -1.01 15.11
C MET A 157 -10.23 -1.52 14.77
N GLY A 158 -10.50 -2.82 14.99
CA GLY A 158 -11.68 -3.51 14.50
C GLY A 158 -11.30 -4.66 13.57
N ASN A 159 -12.31 -5.27 12.94
CA ASN A 159 -12.11 -6.39 12.02
C ASN A 159 -12.32 -5.96 10.56
N SER A 160 -11.65 -6.64 9.64
CA SER A 160 -11.88 -6.60 8.20
C SER A 160 -13.17 -7.33 7.79
N HIS A 161 -13.49 -7.31 6.50
CA HIS A 161 -14.69 -7.94 5.97
C HIS A 161 -14.76 -9.46 6.21
N GLU A 162 -13.65 -10.17 6.07
CA GLU A 162 -13.53 -11.61 6.33
C GLU A 162 -13.25 -11.93 7.81
N GLY A 163 -13.23 -10.91 8.68
CA GLY A 163 -13.15 -11.07 10.13
C GLY A 163 -11.74 -11.08 10.71
N GLN A 164 -10.71 -10.74 9.93
CA GLN A 164 -9.36 -10.58 10.45
C GLN A 164 -9.25 -9.30 11.28
N SER A 165 -8.70 -9.41 12.49
CA SER A 165 -8.44 -8.24 13.34
C SER A 165 -7.39 -7.34 12.70
N MET A 166 -7.74 -6.09 12.44
CA MET A 166 -6.87 -5.05 11.92
C MET A 166 -6.04 -4.46 13.05
N LYS A 167 -4.72 -4.60 12.97
CA LYS A 167 -3.80 -4.22 14.04
C LYS A 167 -2.80 -3.16 13.60
N LEU A 168 -2.41 -2.33 14.56
CA LEU A 168 -1.31 -1.38 14.43
C LEU A 168 -0.39 -1.50 15.64
N ILE A 169 0.79 -0.92 15.54
CA ILE A 169 1.72 -0.74 16.66
C ILE A 169 1.88 0.74 16.97
N SER A 170 1.83 1.09 18.26
CA SER A 170 2.14 2.44 18.76
C SER A 170 3.46 2.42 19.52
N ILE A 171 4.35 3.35 19.19
CA ILE A 171 5.67 3.54 19.81
C ILE A 171 5.65 4.91 20.51
N GLN A 172 5.65 4.90 21.84
CA GLN A 172 5.56 6.09 22.71
C GLN A 172 6.65 6.05 23.77
N TYR A 173 7.81 6.67 23.49
CA TYR A 173 8.88 6.77 24.49
C TYR A 173 8.67 7.93 25.47
N ASN A 174 8.02 9.01 25.05
CA ASN A 174 7.63 10.11 25.94
C ASN A 174 6.11 10.06 26.25
N PRO A 175 5.69 9.60 27.44
CA PRO A 175 4.28 9.51 27.81
C PRO A 175 3.59 10.88 27.95
N SER A 176 4.36 11.96 28.04
CA SER A 176 3.83 13.33 28.10
C SER A 176 3.60 13.95 26.71
N SER A 177 4.05 13.29 25.63
CA SER A 177 3.77 13.79 24.28
C SER A 177 2.29 13.63 23.96
N THR A 178 1.67 14.74 23.58
CA THR A 178 0.30 14.79 23.06
C THR A 178 0.26 14.78 21.53
N ARG A 179 1.42 14.73 20.86
CA ARG A 179 1.56 14.85 19.42
C ARG A 179 1.77 13.48 18.80
N ASN A 180 1.05 13.21 17.72
CA ASN A 180 1.00 11.90 17.09
C ASN A 180 1.33 12.00 15.60
N ILE A 181 1.97 10.97 15.06
CA ILE A 181 2.09 10.77 13.62
C ILE A 181 1.51 9.40 13.25
N TRP A 182 0.86 9.34 12.10
CA TRP A 182 0.28 8.14 11.53
C TRP A 182 1.02 7.71 10.27
N ILE A 183 1.37 6.44 10.18
CA ILE A 183 1.97 5.80 9.02
C ILE A 183 1.20 4.53 8.72
N ASP A 184 0.78 4.34 7.47
CA ASP A 184 0.14 3.10 7.03
C ASP A 184 0.75 2.54 5.74
N CYS A 185 0.56 1.23 5.57
CA CYS A 185 0.99 0.46 4.41
C CYS A 185 -0.08 -0.57 4.04
N GLY A 186 0.04 -1.18 2.85
CA GLY A 186 -0.76 -2.34 2.46
C GLY A 186 -2.26 -2.07 2.40
N ILE A 187 -2.67 -0.86 2.01
CA ILE A 187 -4.08 -0.56 1.69
C ILE A 187 -4.48 -1.21 0.36
N HIS A 188 -3.55 -1.26 -0.60
CA HIS A 188 -3.67 -2.11 -1.79
C HIS A 188 -2.89 -3.40 -1.60
N ALA A 189 -3.56 -4.52 -1.85
CA ALA A 189 -3.07 -5.84 -1.48
C ALA A 189 -1.82 -6.30 -2.25
N ARG A 190 -1.69 -5.95 -3.53
CA ARG A 190 -0.58 -6.35 -4.41
C ARG A 190 0.76 -5.63 -4.15
N GLU A 191 0.76 -4.56 -3.36
CA GLU A 191 1.88 -3.64 -3.15
C GLU A 191 2.80 -4.12 -2.00
N TRP A 192 3.36 -5.32 -2.14
CA TRP A 192 4.03 -6.06 -1.05
C TRP A 192 5.29 -5.40 -0.47
N ILE A 193 5.91 -4.48 -1.21
CA ILE A 193 7.02 -3.68 -0.67
C ILE A 193 6.57 -2.76 0.46
N THR A 194 5.29 -2.36 0.49
CA THR A 194 4.79 -1.42 1.51
C THR A 194 4.66 -2.08 2.89
N PRO A 195 4.05 -3.27 3.09
CA PRO A 195 4.09 -3.90 4.42
C PRO A 195 5.51 -4.23 4.87
N ALA A 196 6.39 -4.67 3.96
CA ALA A 196 7.80 -4.91 4.27
C ALA A 196 8.51 -3.63 4.76
N MET A 197 8.24 -2.49 4.12
CA MET A 197 8.74 -1.18 4.55
C MET A 197 8.21 -0.78 5.93
N CYS A 198 6.92 -0.94 6.19
CA CYS A 198 6.35 -0.64 7.52
C CYS A 198 6.99 -1.51 8.62
N VAL A 199 7.21 -2.82 8.38
CA VAL A 199 7.93 -3.70 9.31
C VAL A 199 9.37 -3.22 9.53
N TRP A 200 10.06 -2.80 8.47
CA TRP A 200 11.40 -2.22 8.55
C TRP A 200 11.44 -0.96 9.41
N MET A 201 10.48 -0.05 9.23
CA MET A 201 10.36 1.16 10.02
C MET A 201 10.14 0.84 11.50
N ILE A 202 9.24 -0.09 11.82
CA ILE A 202 8.99 -0.52 13.20
C ILE A 202 10.28 -0.98 13.85
N ASP A 203 10.99 -1.91 13.20
CA ASP A 203 12.22 -2.47 13.73
C ASP A 203 13.29 -1.39 13.93
N ASN A 204 13.57 -0.61 12.90
CA ASN A 204 14.69 0.33 12.92
C ASN A 204 14.42 1.54 13.82
N LEU A 205 13.17 2.01 13.98
CA LEU A 205 12.85 3.07 14.95
C LEU A 205 13.15 2.62 16.38
N ILE A 206 12.80 1.38 16.72
CA ILE A 206 13.03 0.80 18.04
C ILE A 206 14.53 0.56 18.25
N GLU A 207 15.20 -0.07 17.28
CA GLU A 207 16.63 -0.39 17.37
C GLU A 207 17.50 0.88 17.41
N ASP A 208 17.25 1.87 16.55
CA ASP A 208 17.97 3.16 16.57
C ASP A 208 17.76 3.90 17.91
N TYR A 209 16.55 3.89 18.47
CA TYR A 209 16.28 4.52 19.77
C TYR A 209 17.08 3.85 20.91
N ASN A 210 17.08 2.52 20.95
CA ASN A 210 17.79 1.71 21.93
C ASN A 210 19.31 1.87 21.80
N ASN A 211 19.80 2.04 20.57
CA ASN A 211 21.21 2.32 20.26
C ASN A 211 21.63 3.78 20.48
N ASN A 212 20.78 4.59 21.13
CA ASN A 212 21.03 6.00 21.44
C ASN A 212 21.22 6.90 20.19
N ASN A 213 20.59 6.58 19.07
CA ASN A 213 20.61 7.46 17.90
C ASN A 213 19.96 8.81 18.26
N PRO A 214 20.70 9.94 18.22
CA PRO A 214 20.20 11.22 18.71
C PRO A 214 19.00 11.73 17.91
N THR A 215 19.01 11.52 16.59
CA THR A 215 17.90 11.94 15.71
C THR A 215 16.63 11.17 16.03
N ILE A 216 16.70 9.83 16.13
CA ILE A 216 15.52 9.02 16.43
C ILE A 216 15.01 9.29 17.85
N ARG A 217 15.89 9.47 18.84
CA ARG A 217 15.46 9.88 20.18
C ARG A 217 14.75 11.21 20.19
N ASP A 218 15.27 12.19 19.46
CA ASP A 218 14.65 13.51 19.35
C ASP A 218 13.27 13.43 18.67
N LEU A 219 13.09 12.57 17.66
CA LEU A 219 11.81 12.34 17.00
C LEU A 219 10.81 11.60 17.91
N LEU A 220 11.20 10.48 18.53
CA LEU A 220 10.31 9.66 19.36
C LEU A 220 10.02 10.25 20.75
N ASN A 221 10.82 11.23 21.20
CA ASN A 221 10.48 12.06 22.36
C ASN A 221 9.48 13.16 22.02
N TYR A 222 9.40 13.56 20.74
CA TYR A 222 8.49 14.59 20.26
C TYR A 222 7.13 14.01 19.86
N TRP A 223 7.13 12.87 19.17
CA TRP A 223 5.91 12.20 18.68
C TRP A 223 5.69 10.83 19.29
N THR A 224 4.43 10.49 19.49
CA THR A 224 4.00 9.09 19.46
C THR A 224 3.80 8.65 18.01
N VAL A 225 4.41 7.54 17.62
CA VAL A 225 4.32 7.01 16.24
C VAL A 225 3.33 5.86 16.21
N TYR A 226 2.34 5.93 15.33
CA TYR A 226 1.39 4.84 15.06
C TYR A 226 1.68 4.30 13.66
N ILE A 227 1.94 2.99 13.56
CA ILE A 227 2.23 2.32 12.30
C ILE A 227 1.22 1.18 12.11
N ALA A 228 0.47 1.22 11.01
CA ALA A 228 -0.43 0.15 10.59
C ALA A 228 0.15 -0.56 9.35
N PRO A 229 0.85 -1.70 9.50
CA PRO A 229 1.58 -2.30 8.38
C PRO A 229 0.72 -2.86 7.25
N VAL A 230 -0.54 -3.21 7.55
CA VAL A 230 -1.48 -3.76 6.57
C VAL A 230 -2.89 -3.24 6.90
N LEU A 231 -3.39 -2.30 6.10
CA LEU A 231 -4.78 -1.81 6.21
C LEU A 231 -5.81 -2.73 5.54
N ASN A 232 -5.37 -3.59 4.62
CA ASN A 232 -6.21 -4.52 3.89
C ASN A 232 -5.76 -5.97 4.14
N PRO A 233 -5.96 -6.53 5.35
CA PRO A 233 -5.43 -7.86 5.69
C PRO A 233 -6.06 -8.97 4.84
N ASP A 234 -7.34 -8.85 4.47
CA ASP A 234 -8.03 -9.84 3.63
C ASP A 234 -7.47 -9.85 2.21
N GLY A 235 -7.38 -8.66 1.60
CA GLY A 235 -6.80 -8.54 0.27
C GLY A 235 -5.34 -8.98 0.28
N TYR A 236 -4.55 -8.59 1.29
CA TYR A 236 -3.14 -8.95 1.39
C TYR A 236 -2.95 -10.47 1.44
N GLU A 237 -3.67 -11.18 2.30
CA GLU A 237 -3.62 -12.65 2.36
C GLU A 237 -4.16 -13.31 1.09
N PHE A 238 -5.21 -12.75 0.48
CA PHE A 238 -5.71 -13.23 -0.81
C PHE A 238 -4.66 -13.07 -1.93
N SER A 239 -3.89 -11.98 -1.92
CA SER A 239 -2.79 -11.79 -2.87
C SER A 239 -1.65 -12.78 -2.65
N ARG A 240 -1.36 -13.11 -1.38
CA ARG A 240 -0.35 -14.09 -1.02
C ARG A 240 -0.77 -15.52 -1.35
N SER A 241 -2.03 -15.87 -1.22
CA SER A 241 -2.45 -17.28 -1.31
C SER A 241 -3.15 -17.63 -2.62
N LYS A 242 -3.84 -16.68 -3.27
CA LYS A 242 -4.76 -16.95 -4.40
C LYS A 242 -4.42 -16.15 -5.66
N THR A 243 -4.44 -14.81 -5.57
CA THR A 243 -4.36 -13.92 -6.74
C THR A 243 -3.31 -12.83 -6.53
N ARG A 244 -2.07 -13.06 -6.94
CA ARG A 244 -0.91 -12.17 -6.68
C ARG A 244 -1.13 -10.69 -6.97
N LEU A 245 -1.89 -10.37 -8.02
CA LEU A 245 -2.15 -9.01 -8.47
C LEU A 245 -3.45 -8.41 -7.92
N TRP A 246 -4.09 -9.04 -6.93
CA TRP A 246 -5.28 -8.51 -6.28
C TRP A 246 -4.99 -7.18 -5.58
N ARG A 247 -5.81 -6.14 -5.84
CA ARG A 247 -5.63 -4.80 -5.28
C ARG A 247 -6.60 -4.48 -4.13
N LYS A 248 -7.89 -4.74 -4.34
CA LYS A 248 -9.01 -4.28 -3.51
C LYS A 248 -9.12 -5.03 -2.16
N ASN A 249 -10.09 -4.66 -1.32
CA ASN A 249 -10.49 -5.55 -0.21
C ASN A 249 -11.24 -6.80 -0.71
N ARG A 250 -11.83 -7.60 0.19
CA ARG A 250 -12.53 -8.86 -0.17
C ARG A 250 -14.05 -8.83 -0.01
N ARG A 251 -14.65 -7.64 -0.03
CA ARG A 251 -16.12 -7.51 0.05
C ARG A 251 -16.83 -8.20 -1.12
N ASN A 252 -17.82 -9.04 -0.85
CA ASN A 252 -18.71 -9.57 -1.90
C ASN A 252 -19.71 -8.49 -2.32
N ASN A 253 -19.67 -8.07 -3.58
CA ASN A 253 -20.58 -7.04 -4.10
C ASN A 253 -21.92 -7.59 -4.64
N ASN A 254 -22.16 -8.91 -4.62
CA ASN A 254 -23.35 -9.57 -5.16
C ASN A 254 -23.65 -9.21 -6.63
N PHE A 255 -22.61 -8.94 -7.43
CA PHE A 255 -22.72 -8.55 -8.83
C PHE A 255 -21.66 -9.26 -9.66
N LEU A 256 -22.08 -10.12 -10.61
CA LEU A 256 -21.22 -10.83 -11.55
C LEU A 256 -19.97 -11.52 -10.93
N ASN A 257 -20.08 -11.99 -9.68
CA ASN A 257 -18.93 -12.53 -8.90
C ASN A 257 -17.75 -11.54 -8.76
N CYS A 258 -18.00 -10.23 -8.85
CA CYS A 258 -16.99 -9.20 -8.64
C CYS A 258 -16.86 -8.88 -7.14
N TYR A 259 -15.64 -9.02 -6.63
CA TYR A 259 -15.31 -8.77 -5.24
C TYR A 259 -14.48 -7.49 -5.09
N GLY A 260 -14.54 -6.93 -3.89
CA GLY A 260 -13.67 -5.88 -3.44
C GLY A 260 -14.11 -4.47 -3.83
N VAL A 261 -13.68 -3.53 -3.01
CA VAL A 261 -13.73 -2.08 -3.18
C VAL A 261 -12.29 -1.56 -3.07
N ASP A 262 -11.95 -0.57 -3.88
CA ASP A 262 -10.70 0.17 -3.72
C ASP A 262 -10.80 1.04 -2.45
N LEU A 263 -10.09 0.63 -1.40
CA LEU A 263 -10.11 1.31 -0.11
C LEU A 263 -9.61 2.75 -0.21
N ASN A 264 -8.73 3.07 -1.16
CA ASN A 264 -8.24 4.42 -1.41
C ASN A 264 -9.11 5.21 -2.42
N ARG A 265 -10.33 4.73 -2.68
CA ARG A 265 -11.42 5.48 -3.34
C ARG A 265 -12.68 5.53 -2.46
N ASN A 266 -12.61 5.00 -1.23
CA ASN A 266 -13.77 4.85 -0.35
C ASN A 266 -13.88 5.94 0.74
N TYR A 267 -12.93 6.87 0.85
CA TYR A 267 -13.00 7.94 1.85
C TYR A 267 -14.03 9.01 1.46
N PRO A 268 -14.65 9.74 2.42
CA PRO A 268 -15.79 10.59 2.14
C PRO A 268 -15.43 11.87 1.38
N ARG A 269 -14.15 12.26 1.38
CA ARG A 269 -13.73 13.51 0.77
C ARG A 269 -13.85 13.43 -0.74
N LYS A 270 -14.79 14.21 -1.29
CA LYS A 270 -15.03 14.31 -2.73
C LYS A 270 -15.36 12.98 -3.41
N TRP A 271 -15.88 12.03 -2.64
CA TRP A 271 -16.13 10.66 -3.07
C TRP A 271 -16.88 10.59 -4.40
N MET A 272 -16.32 9.85 -5.37
CA MET A 272 -16.88 9.63 -6.71
C MET A 272 -17.00 10.89 -7.60
N GLU A 273 -16.32 12.00 -7.27
CA GLU A 273 -16.27 13.18 -8.14
C GLU A 273 -15.21 13.06 -9.27
N GLY A 274 -14.30 12.07 -9.19
CA GLY A 274 -13.31 11.78 -10.25
C GLY A 274 -12.29 10.69 -9.90
N GLY A 275 -11.74 10.00 -10.91
CA GLY A 275 -10.69 8.97 -10.75
C GLY A 275 -11.12 7.72 -9.99
N ALA A 276 -12.42 7.46 -9.92
CA ALA A 276 -13.02 6.29 -9.27
C ALA A 276 -14.15 5.73 -10.16
N SER A 277 -14.36 4.43 -10.11
CA SER A 277 -15.41 3.74 -10.87
C SER A 277 -16.61 3.40 -9.98
N ASN A 278 -17.81 3.41 -10.56
CA ASN A 278 -19.02 2.88 -9.92
C ASN A 278 -19.31 1.42 -10.32
N SER A 279 -18.47 0.82 -11.18
CA SER A 279 -18.59 -0.57 -11.61
C SER A 279 -17.95 -1.50 -10.57
N PRO A 280 -18.69 -2.45 -9.96
CA PRO A 280 -18.14 -3.35 -8.95
C PRO A 280 -16.96 -4.22 -9.41
N CYS A 281 -16.81 -4.40 -10.72
CA CYS A 281 -15.75 -5.20 -11.33
C CYS A 281 -14.48 -4.38 -11.64
N SER A 282 -14.54 -3.05 -11.57
CA SER A 282 -13.37 -2.19 -11.78
C SER A 282 -12.39 -2.29 -10.61
N GLU A 283 -11.10 -2.17 -10.91
CA GLU A 283 -10.02 -2.09 -9.91
C GLU A 283 -10.08 -0.80 -9.09
N THR A 284 -10.72 0.27 -9.60
CA THR A 284 -10.91 1.56 -8.93
C THR A 284 -12.34 1.74 -8.40
N TYR A 285 -13.09 0.66 -8.21
CA TYR A 285 -14.46 0.71 -7.69
C TYR A 285 -14.50 1.38 -6.31
N GLY A 286 -15.15 2.55 -6.21
CA GLY A 286 -15.19 3.37 -4.99
C GLY A 286 -16.15 2.89 -3.90
N GLY A 287 -16.88 1.79 -4.14
CA GLY A 287 -17.87 1.22 -3.21
C GLY A 287 -19.29 1.68 -3.46
N SER A 288 -20.25 1.18 -2.67
CA SER A 288 -21.67 1.54 -2.80
C SER A 288 -22.02 2.91 -2.21
N SER A 289 -21.17 3.42 -1.33
CA SER A 289 -21.25 4.74 -0.72
C SER A 289 -19.87 5.13 -0.21
N ALA A 290 -19.65 6.41 0.05
CA ALA A 290 -18.53 6.84 0.90
C ALA A 290 -18.52 6.05 2.20
N GLN A 291 -17.33 5.65 2.64
CA GLN A 291 -17.09 4.84 3.84
C GLN A 291 -17.94 3.58 3.88
N SER A 292 -18.22 2.92 2.75
CA SER A 292 -18.96 1.66 2.75
C SER A 292 -18.19 0.52 3.43
N GLU A 293 -16.86 0.55 3.33
CA GLU A 293 -16.00 -0.56 3.76
C GLU A 293 -15.68 -0.50 5.26
N ILE A 294 -15.66 -1.67 5.91
CA ILE A 294 -15.40 -1.75 7.36
C ILE A 294 -13.95 -1.39 7.68
N GLU A 295 -13.01 -1.72 6.79
CA GLU A 295 -11.60 -1.37 6.92
C GLU A 295 -11.43 0.16 6.92
N THR A 296 -12.07 0.85 5.98
CA THR A 296 -12.10 2.31 5.91
C THR A 296 -12.73 2.91 7.17
N LYS A 297 -13.86 2.39 7.65
CA LYS A 297 -14.50 2.86 8.89
C LYS A 297 -13.59 2.69 10.11
N ASN A 298 -12.87 1.58 10.22
CA ASN A 298 -11.97 1.30 11.34
C ASN A 298 -10.86 2.35 11.43
N VAL A 299 -10.22 2.67 10.30
CA VAL A 299 -9.17 3.72 10.23
C VAL A 299 -9.74 5.10 10.57
N ILE A 300 -10.89 5.44 9.99
CA ILE A 300 -11.57 6.72 10.26
C ILE A 300 -11.91 6.88 11.75
N ASN A 301 -12.47 5.84 12.36
CA ASN A 301 -12.81 5.84 13.77
C ASN A 301 -11.56 6.01 14.65
N PHE A 302 -10.48 5.29 14.33
CA PHE A 302 -9.23 5.37 15.08
C PHE A 302 -8.64 6.78 15.02
N LEU A 303 -8.48 7.36 13.84
CA LEU A 303 -7.88 8.69 13.67
C LEU A 303 -8.78 9.78 14.25
N THR A 304 -10.10 9.70 14.08
CA THR A 304 -11.04 10.69 14.62
C THR A 304 -11.06 10.67 16.16
N SER A 305 -10.81 9.52 16.80
CA SER A 305 -10.72 9.44 18.28
C SER A 305 -9.60 10.30 18.89
N LYS A 306 -8.66 10.76 18.05
CA LYS A 306 -7.48 11.57 18.38
C LYS A 306 -7.42 12.85 17.55
N ILE A 307 -8.55 13.34 17.05
CA ILE A 307 -8.60 14.54 16.21
C ILE A 307 -7.90 15.74 16.90
N GLY A 308 -7.17 16.53 16.11
CA GLY A 308 -6.40 17.68 16.61
C GLY A 308 -5.06 17.33 17.28
N SER A 309 -4.72 16.05 17.44
CA SER A 309 -3.42 15.61 17.98
C SER A 309 -2.44 15.07 16.93
N TRP A 310 -2.89 14.97 15.68
CA TRP A 310 -2.11 14.43 14.57
C TRP A 310 -1.34 15.53 13.87
N ASP A 311 -0.02 15.41 13.84
CA ASP A 311 0.85 16.30 13.08
C ASP A 311 1.08 15.80 11.66
N MET A 312 1.00 14.49 11.43
CA MET A 312 1.30 13.87 10.13
C MET A 312 0.45 12.63 9.86
N TYR A 313 0.06 12.48 8.60
CA TYR A 313 -0.53 11.29 8.01
C TYR A 313 0.33 10.87 6.81
N MET A 314 0.73 9.61 6.74
CA MET A 314 1.50 9.09 5.61
C MET A 314 1.01 7.70 5.21
N SER A 315 0.69 7.54 3.93
CA SER A 315 0.33 6.25 3.36
C SER A 315 1.37 5.82 2.34
N PHE A 316 1.97 4.64 2.55
CA PHE A 316 2.90 4.03 1.61
C PHE A 316 2.15 3.18 0.60
N HIS A 317 2.50 3.40 -0.66
CA HIS A 317 2.03 2.69 -1.84
C HIS A 317 3.23 2.23 -2.68
N SER A 318 2.97 1.47 -3.73
CA SER A 318 3.91 1.25 -4.82
C SER A 318 3.14 1.07 -6.12
N TYR A 319 3.64 1.45 -7.29
CA TYR A 319 5.00 1.87 -7.57
C TYR A 319 5.08 3.15 -8.40
N GLY A 320 6.24 3.79 -8.37
CA GLY A 320 6.51 4.91 -9.24
C GLY A 320 7.64 5.84 -8.80
N GLN A 321 8.12 5.71 -7.57
CA GLN A 321 9.03 6.68 -6.94
C GLN A 321 8.39 8.07 -6.95
N LEU A 322 7.23 8.22 -6.31
CA LEU A 322 6.50 9.47 -6.20
C LEU A 322 6.36 9.89 -4.74
N TRP A 323 6.43 11.20 -4.49
CA TRP A 323 6.14 11.79 -3.19
C TRP A 323 5.01 12.79 -3.35
N LEU A 324 3.80 12.35 -3.00
CA LEU A 324 2.58 13.03 -3.34
C LEU A 324 2.01 13.77 -2.13
N THR A 325 1.51 14.98 -2.41
CA THR A 325 0.88 15.88 -1.45
C THR A 325 -0.59 16.07 -1.85
N PRO A 326 -1.46 16.55 -0.94
CA PRO A 326 -2.78 17.01 -1.34
C PRO A 326 -2.68 18.08 -2.46
N TYR A 327 -3.68 18.27 -3.30
CA TYR A 327 -4.92 17.50 -3.36
C TYR A 327 -4.91 16.46 -4.47
N GLY A 328 -5.64 15.37 -4.28
CA GLY A 328 -6.04 14.44 -5.33
C GLY A 328 -7.27 14.89 -6.09
N TYR A 329 -8.22 15.55 -5.42
CA TYR A 329 -9.46 16.01 -6.06
C TYR A 329 -9.32 17.34 -6.84
N SER A 330 -8.17 18.02 -6.81
CA SER A 330 -7.97 19.35 -7.40
C SER A 330 -6.51 19.61 -7.75
N ASN A 331 -6.26 20.34 -8.83
CA ASN A 331 -4.93 20.83 -9.22
C ASN A 331 -4.46 22.06 -8.41
N ASN A 332 -5.25 22.51 -7.43
CA ASN A 332 -4.83 23.58 -6.55
C ASN A 332 -3.86 23.05 -5.50
N ASP A 333 -2.87 23.84 -5.15
CA ASP A 333 -1.97 23.53 -4.05
C ASP A 333 -2.65 23.74 -2.69
N PRO A 334 -2.32 22.93 -1.66
CA PRO A 334 -2.74 23.18 -0.29
C PRO A 334 -2.06 24.44 0.26
N PRO A 335 -2.68 25.17 1.21
CA PRO A 335 -2.12 26.43 1.74
C PRO A 335 -0.66 26.33 2.25
N ASN A 336 -0.26 25.17 2.75
CA ASN A 336 1.09 24.91 3.25
C ASN A 336 1.96 24.08 2.29
N TYR A 337 1.67 24.08 0.99
CA TYR A 337 2.37 23.27 -0.01
C TYR A 337 3.90 23.40 0.01
N GLN A 338 4.45 24.59 0.24
CA GLN A 338 5.90 24.78 0.31
C GLN A 338 6.54 24.03 1.50
N GLN A 339 5.82 23.91 2.63
CA GLN A 339 6.28 23.09 3.75
C GLN A 339 6.24 21.60 3.39
N HIS A 340 5.25 21.18 2.60
CA HIS A 340 5.19 19.82 2.10
C HIS A 340 6.37 19.49 1.20
N VAL A 341 6.61 20.34 0.20
CA VAL A 341 7.69 20.16 -0.78
C VAL A 341 9.06 20.15 -0.10
N SER A 342 9.30 21.05 0.87
CA SER A 342 10.57 21.08 1.62
C SER A 342 10.86 19.76 2.34
N ALA A 343 9.86 19.22 3.06
CA ALA A 343 10.01 17.95 3.76
C ALA A 343 10.21 16.79 2.78
N ALA A 344 9.37 16.69 1.75
CA ALA A 344 9.46 15.67 0.70
C ALA A 344 10.84 15.69 0.01
N GLN A 345 11.36 16.88 -0.29
CA GLN A 345 12.68 17.05 -0.91
C GLN A 345 13.81 16.58 0.02
N ALA A 346 13.71 16.84 1.32
CA ALA A 346 14.68 16.34 2.29
C ALA A 346 14.74 14.81 2.30
N GLY A 347 13.58 14.15 2.28
CA GLY A 347 13.48 12.70 2.18
C GLY A 347 14.02 12.17 0.85
N ALA A 348 13.52 12.69 -0.27
CA ALA A 348 13.94 12.27 -1.61
C ALA A 348 15.46 12.43 -1.84
N ASN A 349 16.05 13.53 -1.38
CA ASN A 349 17.50 13.76 -1.47
C ASN A 349 18.29 12.74 -0.62
N ALA A 350 17.81 12.41 0.57
CA ALA A 350 18.46 11.42 1.43
C ALA A 350 18.38 10.01 0.81
N ILE A 351 17.24 9.62 0.22
CA ILE A 351 17.12 8.37 -0.55
C ILE A 351 18.12 8.35 -1.70
N LYS A 352 18.17 9.41 -2.50
CA LYS A 352 19.11 9.55 -3.62
C LYS A 352 20.57 9.51 -3.18
N GLY A 353 20.88 9.99 -1.98
CA GLY A 353 22.20 9.90 -1.36
C GLY A 353 22.63 8.47 -1.05
N VAL A 354 21.69 7.57 -0.73
CA VAL A 354 21.95 6.14 -0.53
C VAL A 354 22.04 5.42 -1.88
N ASN A 355 21.14 5.74 -2.80
CA ASN A 355 21.06 5.12 -4.11
C ASN A 355 20.79 6.17 -5.19
N SER A 356 21.84 6.52 -5.94
CA SER A 356 21.79 7.58 -6.96
C SER A 356 20.83 7.30 -8.11
N LYS A 357 20.36 6.05 -8.27
CA LYS A 357 19.34 5.66 -9.25
C LYS A 357 17.92 6.01 -8.79
N ARG A 358 17.72 6.35 -7.51
CA ARG A 358 16.41 6.79 -6.99
C ARG A 358 16.21 8.26 -7.27
N THR A 359 15.17 8.54 -8.03
CA THR A 359 14.67 9.90 -8.28
C THR A 359 13.18 9.87 -7.99
N TYR A 360 12.74 10.72 -7.07
CA TYR A 360 11.34 10.87 -6.72
C TYR A 360 10.77 12.13 -7.37
N GLU A 361 9.63 12.00 -8.05
CA GLU A 361 8.82 13.14 -8.50
C GLU A 361 7.96 13.61 -7.32
N ILE A 362 7.94 14.92 -7.06
CA ILE A 362 7.27 15.52 -5.90
C ILE A 362 6.19 16.48 -6.42
N GLY A 363 4.97 16.40 -5.89
CA GLY A 363 3.91 17.36 -6.21
C GLY A 363 2.54 16.99 -5.66
N GLY A 364 1.52 17.75 -6.03
CA GLY A 364 0.12 17.42 -5.74
C GLY A 364 -0.29 16.12 -6.44
N ILE A 365 -1.14 15.31 -5.79
CA ILE A 365 -1.65 14.06 -6.39
C ILE A 365 -2.27 14.34 -7.76
N ALA A 366 -3.13 15.36 -7.89
CA ALA A 366 -3.79 15.67 -9.14
C ALA A 366 -2.84 16.13 -10.26
N ASP A 367 -1.78 16.87 -9.90
CA ASP A 367 -0.79 17.43 -10.84
C ASP A 367 0.21 16.37 -11.32
N VAL A 368 0.72 15.54 -10.40
CA VAL A 368 1.69 14.49 -10.72
C VAL A 368 1.01 13.28 -11.36
N LEU A 369 -0.16 12.89 -10.84
CA LEU A 369 -0.97 11.76 -11.32
C LEU A 369 -2.18 12.25 -12.13
N TYR A 370 -3.37 12.17 -11.52
CA TYR A 370 -4.65 12.56 -12.09
C TYR A 370 -5.61 12.93 -10.95
N ILE A 371 -6.77 13.48 -11.31
CA ILE A 371 -7.85 13.74 -10.35
C ILE A 371 -8.33 12.43 -9.71
N ALA A 372 -7.91 12.17 -8.47
CA ALA A 372 -8.21 10.98 -7.69
C ALA A 372 -9.00 11.38 -6.44
N THR A 373 -10.27 10.97 -6.37
CA THR A 373 -11.16 11.36 -5.28
C THR A 373 -11.43 10.20 -4.31
N GLY A 374 -11.91 10.52 -3.10
CA GLY A 374 -12.12 9.52 -2.05
C GLY A 374 -10.83 8.89 -1.53
N SER A 375 -9.71 9.63 -1.62
CA SER A 375 -8.39 9.19 -1.16
C SER A 375 -8.20 9.41 0.35
N THR A 376 -7.30 8.62 0.93
CA THR A 376 -6.89 8.72 2.35
C THR A 376 -6.32 10.09 2.67
N VAL A 377 -5.39 10.57 1.84
CA VAL A 377 -4.59 11.78 2.07
C VAL A 377 -5.42 13.05 2.02
N ASP A 378 -6.35 13.15 1.07
CA ASP A 378 -7.23 14.32 0.99
C ASP A 378 -8.17 14.39 2.20
N TRP A 379 -8.73 13.26 2.62
CA TRP A 379 -9.56 13.20 3.81
C TRP A 379 -8.78 13.53 5.09
N ALA A 380 -7.57 12.97 5.25
CA ALA A 380 -6.71 13.27 6.40
C ALA A 380 -6.37 14.77 6.46
N TYR A 381 -6.03 15.38 5.33
CA TYR A 381 -5.69 16.79 5.26
C TYR A 381 -6.90 17.70 5.50
N ASP A 382 -7.99 17.51 4.75
CA ASP A 382 -9.11 18.44 4.77
C ASP A 382 -10.10 18.22 5.91
N ASP A 383 -10.38 16.97 6.26
CA ASP A 383 -11.45 16.65 7.20
C ASP A 383 -10.91 16.53 8.62
N LEU A 384 -9.71 15.93 8.79
CA LEU A 384 -9.04 15.84 10.10
C LEU A 384 -8.05 16.98 10.39
N LYS A 385 -7.78 17.85 9.41
CA LYS A 385 -6.85 18.99 9.55
C LYS A 385 -5.43 18.57 9.92
N ILE A 386 -4.98 17.43 9.41
CA ILE A 386 -3.62 16.94 9.62
C ILE A 386 -2.68 17.69 8.67
N PRO A 387 -1.80 18.57 9.18
CA PRO A 387 -1.09 19.55 8.36
C PRO A 387 -0.06 18.91 7.41
N TYR A 388 0.48 17.74 7.75
CA TYR A 388 1.44 17.03 6.92
C TYR A 388 0.86 15.68 6.45
N SER A 389 0.07 15.71 5.39
CA SER A 389 -0.52 14.51 4.78
C SER A 389 0.19 14.13 3.48
N TYR A 390 0.55 12.85 3.28
CA TYR A 390 1.29 12.40 2.09
C TYR A 390 0.93 10.98 1.64
N THR A 391 1.08 10.74 0.34
CA THR A 391 1.24 9.41 -0.25
C THR A 391 2.68 9.27 -0.76
N ILE A 392 3.32 8.13 -0.52
CA ILE A 392 4.61 7.80 -1.14
C ILE A 392 4.47 6.54 -1.99
N GLU A 393 4.76 6.64 -3.28
CA GLU A 393 4.88 5.49 -4.18
C GLU A 393 6.32 5.00 -4.17
N LEU A 394 6.56 3.84 -3.56
CA LEU A 394 7.87 3.21 -3.45
C LEU A 394 8.39 2.72 -4.82
N PRO A 395 9.66 2.28 -4.89
CA PRO A 395 10.19 1.61 -6.07
C PRO A 395 9.37 0.36 -6.46
N PRO A 396 9.49 -0.09 -7.73
CA PRO A 396 10.38 0.44 -8.78
C PRO A 396 9.93 1.75 -9.44
N SER A 397 10.81 2.39 -10.22
CA SER A 397 10.44 3.51 -11.11
C SER A 397 9.64 3.03 -12.32
N ARG A 398 9.00 3.95 -13.04
CA ARG A 398 8.30 3.67 -14.31
C ARG A 398 9.26 3.60 -15.51
N THR A 399 10.40 2.93 -15.37
CA THR A 399 11.43 2.77 -16.43
C THR A 399 11.32 1.41 -17.11
N GLU A 400 11.88 1.26 -18.32
CA GLU A 400 11.69 0.08 -19.19
C GLU A 400 12.03 -1.28 -18.55
N SER A 401 12.87 -1.30 -17.51
CA SER A 401 13.27 -2.52 -16.79
C SER A 401 12.44 -2.82 -15.53
N SER A 402 11.30 -2.15 -15.35
CA SER A 402 10.49 -2.24 -14.13
C SER A 402 9.52 -3.42 -14.18
N VAL A 403 9.57 -4.29 -13.17
CA VAL A 403 8.61 -5.40 -12.99
C VAL A 403 7.39 -5.01 -12.15
N GLY A 404 7.19 -3.70 -11.94
CA GLY A 404 6.05 -3.13 -11.23
C GLY A 404 5.85 -3.72 -9.83
N PHE A 405 4.67 -4.29 -9.57
CA PHE A 405 4.29 -4.82 -8.25
C PHE A 405 5.03 -6.10 -7.84
N VAL A 406 5.71 -6.79 -8.78
CA VAL A 406 6.44 -8.06 -8.53
C VAL A 406 7.92 -7.76 -8.28
N LEU A 407 8.20 -6.81 -7.38
CA LEU A 407 9.56 -6.44 -7.00
C LEU A 407 10.27 -7.63 -6.33
N PRO A 408 11.42 -8.09 -6.83
CA PRO A 408 12.10 -9.27 -6.30
C PRO A 408 12.39 -9.18 -4.79
N PRO A 409 12.12 -10.25 -4.01
CA PRO A 409 12.39 -10.31 -2.57
C PRO A 409 13.80 -9.87 -2.16
N ASP A 410 14.82 -10.19 -2.95
CA ASP A 410 16.22 -9.82 -2.67
C ASP A 410 16.50 -8.30 -2.80
N GLN A 411 15.64 -7.56 -3.48
CA GLN A 411 15.72 -6.10 -3.59
C GLN A 411 14.97 -5.39 -2.45
N ALA A 412 14.01 -6.04 -1.80
CA ALA A 412 13.16 -5.42 -0.79
C ALA A 412 13.96 -4.82 0.40
N PRO A 413 14.97 -5.49 0.98
CA PRO A 413 15.80 -4.89 2.03
C PRO A 413 16.51 -3.61 1.61
N GLY A 414 17.02 -3.56 0.37
CA GLY A 414 17.68 -2.37 -0.17
C GLY A 414 16.72 -1.18 -0.30
N VAL A 415 15.50 -1.45 -0.79
CA VAL A 415 14.43 -0.46 -0.90
C VAL A 415 13.98 0.02 0.48
N CYS A 416 13.84 -0.88 1.44
CA CYS A 416 13.45 -0.51 2.80
C CYS A 416 14.52 0.36 3.48
N HIS A 417 15.80 -0.02 3.33
CA HIS A 417 16.92 0.74 3.89
C HIS A 417 17.01 2.17 3.32
N GLU A 418 17.04 2.32 1.99
CA GLU A 418 17.14 3.65 1.36
C GLU A 418 15.93 4.53 1.73
N THR A 419 14.73 3.95 1.77
CA THR A 419 13.50 4.66 2.17
C THR A 419 13.54 5.06 3.64
N TYR A 420 14.03 4.20 4.55
CA TYR A 420 14.15 4.53 5.98
C TYR A 420 15.12 5.70 6.22
N VAL A 421 16.24 5.74 5.49
CA VAL A 421 17.15 6.90 5.52
C VAL A 421 16.44 8.16 5.04
N GLY A 422 15.65 8.07 3.97
CA GLY A 422 14.76 9.12 3.49
C GLY A 422 13.79 9.61 4.57
N MET A 423 13.09 8.68 5.21
CA MET A 423 12.10 8.96 6.23
C MET A 423 12.68 9.67 7.44
N LYS A 424 13.91 9.34 7.86
CA LYS A 424 14.58 10.08 8.94
C LYS A 424 14.79 11.55 8.58
N ALA A 425 15.28 11.85 7.38
CA ALA A 425 15.50 13.22 6.94
C ALA A 425 14.17 13.98 6.78
N PHE A 426 13.17 13.34 6.20
CA PHE A 426 11.83 13.87 6.05
C PHE A 426 11.18 14.22 7.39
N LEU A 427 11.18 13.29 8.36
CA LEU A 427 10.55 13.48 9.67
C LEU A 427 11.21 14.61 10.47
N VAL A 428 12.53 14.79 10.35
CA VAL A 428 13.22 15.95 10.94
C VAL A 428 12.69 17.26 10.37
N GLU A 429 12.46 17.32 9.06
CA GLU A 429 11.97 18.53 8.40
C GLU A 429 10.50 18.81 8.74
N VAL A 430 9.66 17.77 8.80
CA VAL A 430 8.28 17.88 9.31
C VAL A 430 8.28 18.45 10.74
N LYS A 431 9.13 17.92 11.63
CA LYS A 431 9.20 18.38 13.03
C LYS A 431 9.54 19.86 13.11
N LYS A 432 10.52 20.33 12.33
CA LYS A 432 10.86 21.76 12.27
C LYS A 432 9.67 22.60 11.86
N GLY A 433 8.94 22.20 10.81
CA GLY A 433 7.77 22.92 10.34
C GLY A 433 6.65 22.99 11.37
N VAL A 434 6.35 21.88 12.06
CA VAL A 434 5.38 21.84 13.17
C VAL A 434 5.80 22.76 14.32
N THR A 435 7.07 22.69 14.75
CA THR A 435 7.56 23.53 15.85
C THR A 435 7.54 25.03 15.51
N GLY A 436 7.94 25.41 14.29
CA GLY A 436 7.96 26.81 13.85
C GLY A 436 6.55 27.42 13.72
N ALA A 437 5.53 26.62 13.40
CA ALA A 437 4.14 27.09 13.35
C ALA A 437 3.55 27.36 14.74
N SER A 438 4.05 26.69 15.79
CA SER A 438 3.56 26.86 17.17
C SER A 438 4.08 28.11 17.90
N THR A 439 5.03 28.83 17.30
CA THR A 439 5.63 30.06 17.83
C THR A 439 5.19 31.34 17.10
N GLY A 440 4.28 31.22 16.13
CA GLY A 440 3.82 32.32 15.25
C GLY A 440 2.49 32.93 15.66
#